data_AF-A0A9W8K0U2-F1
#
_entry.id   AF-A0A9W8K0U2-F1
#
_cell.length_a   1.000
_cell.length_b   1.000
_cell.length_c   1.000
_cell.angle_alpha   90.00
_cell.angle_beta   90.00
_cell.angle_gamma   90.00
#
_symmetry.space_group_name_H-M   'P 1'
#
loop_
_entity.id
_entity.type
_entity.pdbx_description
1 polymer ?
#
loop_
_entity_poly.entity_id
_entity_poly.type
_entity_poly.pdbx_seq_one_letter_code
_entity_poly.pdbx_strand_id
1 'polypeptide(L)'
;MQGFNKYYPPDYDPSQGSLNKVRGKHALGDRARKLDQGILITRFELPFNIWCGTCNNHIGMGVRYNAEKKKIGAYYSTPIFSFRCKCHLCDGWFEIQTDPKNTRYVVVSGARQKDEDWNPEDNGGFAIHDTEKESVEIDPLAALEKTTDAKRQMETVAKPRIESLQVVSEHYNSDPYSLSLKARKKFRDEKKVEQQKRKADDELKGRYGLPTTLSLLREDEKSVQEAKDLWSKAKVDHLGAKRRRTTIEVSSIPATTSARLPPSSSSKSSTLDSLRTQILQNTAKKSAVTRSLHNSTLRP
;
A
#
# COMPACT_ATOMS: atom_id res chain seq x y z
N MET A 1 7.95 5.82 -49.42
CA MET A 1 8.00 6.72 -50.59
C MET A 1 7.41 5.98 -51.78
N GLN A 2 6.25 6.43 -52.27
CA GLN A 2 5.59 5.80 -53.41
C GLN A 2 6.15 6.48 -54.68
N GLY A 3 6.89 5.73 -55.50
CA GLY A 3 7.49 6.28 -56.72
C GLY A 3 6.44 6.74 -57.72
N PHE A 4 6.62 7.95 -58.26
CA PHE A 4 5.67 8.57 -59.19
C PHE A 4 5.61 7.83 -60.54
N ASN A 5 6.76 7.34 -61.00
CA ASN A 5 6.89 6.59 -62.25
C ASN A 5 7.32 5.15 -61.98
N LYS A 6 6.73 4.21 -62.73
CA LYS A 6 7.11 2.79 -62.74
C LYS A 6 7.70 2.49 -64.11
N TYR A 7 8.85 1.81 -64.13
CA TYR A 7 9.44 1.35 -65.38
C TYR A 7 8.57 0.25 -66.00
N TYR A 8 8.18 0.45 -67.26
CA TYR A 8 7.60 -0.58 -68.10
C TYR A 8 8.64 -0.92 -69.18
N PRO A 9 8.89 -2.21 -69.46
CA PRO A 9 9.82 -2.59 -70.53
C PRO A 9 9.28 -2.13 -71.89
N PRO A 10 10.17 -1.81 -72.86
CA PRO A 10 9.78 -1.27 -74.16
C PRO A 10 8.89 -2.22 -74.97
N ASP A 11 8.98 -3.53 -74.72
CA ASP A 11 8.18 -4.56 -75.39
C ASP A 11 6.76 -4.72 -74.80
N TYR A 12 6.44 -4.02 -73.71
CA TYR A 12 5.13 -4.13 -73.06
C TYR A 12 4.08 -3.28 -73.78
N ASP A 13 3.15 -3.95 -74.43
CA ASP A 13 1.95 -3.33 -74.99
C ASP A 13 0.83 -3.26 -73.91
N PRO A 14 0.35 -2.06 -73.53
CA PRO A 14 -0.73 -1.91 -72.56
C PRO A 14 -2.05 -2.58 -72.99
N SER A 15 -2.25 -2.86 -74.29
CA SER A 15 -3.42 -3.58 -74.80
C SER A 15 -3.52 -5.02 -74.26
N GLN A 16 -2.38 -5.64 -73.91
CA GLN A 16 -2.30 -7.02 -73.42
C GLN A 16 -2.69 -7.16 -71.93
N GLY A 17 -3.03 -6.05 -71.27
CA GLY A 17 -3.38 -5.99 -69.85
C GLY A 17 -2.14 -5.93 -68.95
N SER A 18 -2.30 -6.16 -67.65
CA SER A 18 -1.22 -5.94 -66.67
C SER A 18 0.06 -6.77 -66.92
N LEU A 19 1.22 -6.23 -66.56
CA LEU A 19 2.53 -6.91 -66.65
C LEU A 19 2.55 -8.30 -65.98
N ASN A 20 1.76 -8.46 -64.91
CA ASN A 20 1.58 -9.74 -64.22
C ASN A 20 0.90 -10.79 -65.12
N LYS A 21 -0.12 -10.39 -65.89
CA LYS A 21 -0.84 -11.25 -66.84
C LYS A 21 0.07 -11.70 -67.98
N VAL A 22 0.84 -10.79 -68.55
CA VAL A 22 1.83 -11.09 -69.60
C VAL A 22 2.87 -12.11 -69.12
N ARG A 23 3.26 -12.04 -67.85
CA ARG A 23 4.21 -12.97 -67.23
C ARG A 23 3.58 -14.22 -66.61
N GLY A 24 2.26 -14.41 -66.74
CA GLY A 24 1.54 -15.53 -66.14
C GLY A 24 1.59 -15.59 -64.61
N LYS A 25 1.87 -14.46 -63.94
CA LYS A 25 1.95 -14.37 -62.47
C LYS A 25 0.69 -13.72 -61.91
N HIS A 26 0.22 -14.22 -60.77
CA HIS A 26 -0.86 -13.57 -60.05
C HIS A 26 -0.34 -12.36 -59.26
N ALA A 27 -1.12 -11.27 -59.17
CA ALA A 27 -0.70 -10.05 -58.49
C ALA A 27 -0.41 -10.25 -56.99
N LEU A 28 -1.06 -11.23 -56.36
CA LEU A 28 -0.85 -11.57 -54.95
C LEU A 28 0.29 -12.60 -54.73
N GLY A 29 0.96 -13.05 -55.79
CA GLY A 29 2.08 -14.00 -55.72
C GLY A 29 1.71 -15.29 -54.97
N ASP A 30 2.63 -15.76 -54.11
CA ASP A 30 2.50 -17.01 -53.36
C ASP A 30 1.27 -17.08 -52.45
N ARG A 31 0.71 -15.93 -52.07
CA ARG A 31 -0.52 -15.88 -51.26
C ARG A 31 -1.72 -16.45 -52.00
N ALA A 32 -1.71 -16.38 -53.33
CA ALA A 32 -2.75 -16.88 -54.21
C ALA A 32 -2.50 -18.30 -54.72
N ARG A 33 -1.50 -19.02 -54.19
CA ARG A 33 -1.19 -20.40 -54.62
C ARG A 33 -2.35 -21.41 -54.49
N LYS A 34 -3.35 -21.11 -53.65
CA LYS A 34 -4.56 -21.93 -53.42
C LYS A 34 -5.84 -21.23 -53.88
N LEU A 35 -5.73 -20.22 -54.76
CA LEU A 35 -6.88 -19.43 -55.19
C LEU A 35 -7.89 -20.26 -55.98
N ASP A 36 -7.43 -21.28 -56.69
CA ASP A 36 -8.28 -22.24 -57.42
C ASP A 36 -9.26 -22.99 -56.49
N GLN A 37 -8.89 -23.13 -55.21
CA GLN A 37 -9.72 -23.73 -54.16
C GLN A 37 -10.57 -22.70 -53.41
N GLY A 38 -10.53 -21.43 -53.83
CA GLY A 38 -11.16 -20.29 -53.15
C GLY A 38 -10.45 -19.88 -51.84
N ILE A 39 -9.20 -20.30 -51.65
CA ILE A 39 -8.43 -20.06 -50.42
C ILE A 39 -7.36 -19.00 -50.70
N LEU A 40 -7.42 -17.90 -49.96
CA LEU A 40 -6.39 -16.86 -49.98
C LEU A 40 -5.57 -16.91 -48.69
N ILE A 41 -4.24 -16.94 -48.80
CA ILE A 41 -3.38 -16.88 -47.62
C ILE A 41 -3.27 -15.42 -47.16
N THR A 42 -3.70 -15.15 -45.93
CA THR A 42 -3.71 -13.81 -45.34
C THR A 42 -3.02 -13.81 -43.98
N ARG A 43 -2.39 -12.69 -43.62
CA ARG A 43 -1.85 -12.52 -42.27
C ARG A 43 -2.99 -12.10 -41.35
N PHE A 44 -3.31 -12.96 -40.38
CA PHE A 44 -4.43 -12.77 -39.46
C PHE A 44 -3.89 -12.63 -38.03
N GLU A 45 -4.36 -11.62 -37.31
CA GLU A 45 -4.04 -11.40 -35.90
C GLU A 45 -5.21 -11.92 -35.06
N LEU A 46 -4.93 -12.64 -33.99
CA LEU A 46 -6.00 -13.17 -33.14
C LEU A 46 -6.73 -12.04 -32.40
N PRO A 47 -8.07 -11.96 -32.51
CA PRO A 47 -8.87 -10.90 -31.88
C PRO A 47 -9.05 -11.08 -30.36
N PHE A 48 -8.88 -12.30 -29.83
CA PHE A 48 -9.03 -12.62 -28.41
C PHE A 48 -8.11 -13.78 -28.03
N ASN A 49 -7.98 -14.02 -26.72
CA ASN A 49 -7.21 -15.12 -26.16
C ASN A 49 -7.90 -16.46 -26.42
N ILE A 50 -7.12 -17.47 -26.85
CA ILE A 50 -7.65 -18.82 -27.14
C ILE A 50 -6.81 -19.91 -26.48
N TRP A 51 -7.45 -21.02 -26.16
CA TRP A 51 -6.83 -22.27 -25.76
C TRP A 51 -6.87 -23.25 -26.92
N CYS A 52 -5.71 -23.75 -27.34
CA CYS A 52 -5.65 -24.73 -28.43
C CYS A 52 -6.26 -26.06 -27.98
N GLY A 53 -7.19 -26.63 -28.76
CA GLY A 53 -7.85 -27.89 -28.40
C GLY A 53 -6.96 -29.13 -28.50
N THR A 54 -5.82 -29.05 -29.19
CA THR A 54 -4.90 -30.19 -29.36
C THR A 54 -3.82 -30.24 -28.28
N CYS A 55 -3.17 -29.11 -27.98
CA CYS A 55 -2.06 -29.06 -27.01
C CYS A 55 -2.43 -28.38 -25.68
N ASN A 56 -3.66 -27.87 -25.54
CA ASN A 56 -4.15 -27.15 -24.36
C ASN A 56 -3.25 -25.98 -23.90
N ASN A 57 -2.41 -25.45 -24.80
CA ASN A 57 -1.62 -24.26 -24.53
C ASN A 57 -2.41 -22.99 -24.85
N HIS A 58 -2.15 -21.94 -24.08
CA HIS A 58 -2.72 -20.62 -24.27
C HIS A 58 -2.04 -19.87 -25.42
N ILE A 59 -2.83 -19.24 -26.26
CA ILE A 59 -2.39 -18.36 -27.33
C ILE A 59 -2.98 -16.98 -27.07
N GLY A 60 -2.10 -16.00 -26.90
CA GLY A 60 -2.48 -14.62 -26.64
C GLY A 60 -3.16 -13.93 -27.83
N MET A 61 -3.96 -12.91 -27.52
CA MET A 61 -4.48 -11.93 -28.44
C MET A 61 -3.33 -11.23 -29.18
N GLY A 62 -3.54 -10.91 -30.46
CA GLY A 62 -2.57 -10.22 -31.30
C GLY A 62 -1.47 -11.12 -31.90
N VAL A 63 -1.44 -12.42 -31.58
CA VAL A 63 -0.52 -13.36 -32.23
C VAL A 63 -0.86 -13.48 -33.72
N ARG A 64 0.18 -13.34 -34.57
CA ARG A 64 0.06 -13.31 -36.03
C ARG A 64 0.19 -14.70 -36.65
N TYR A 65 -0.77 -15.08 -37.47
CA TYR A 65 -0.78 -16.33 -38.23
C TYR A 65 -0.84 -16.11 -39.74
N ASN A 66 -0.28 -17.06 -40.49
CA ASN A 66 -0.60 -17.23 -41.90
C ASN A 66 -1.88 -18.06 -42.00
N ALA A 67 -3.02 -17.39 -42.12
CA ALA A 67 -4.33 -18.00 -42.15
C ALA A 67 -4.78 -18.32 -43.58
N GLU A 68 -5.44 -19.45 -43.75
CA GLU A 68 -6.18 -19.80 -44.96
C GLU A 68 -7.57 -19.16 -44.88
N LYS A 69 -7.75 -18.03 -45.58
CA LYS A 69 -9.02 -17.31 -45.67
C LYS A 69 -9.90 -17.94 -46.75
N LYS A 70 -11.07 -18.44 -46.36
CA LYS A 70 -12.09 -19.00 -47.26
C LYS A 70 -13.44 -18.29 -47.05
N LYS A 71 -14.18 -18.03 -48.12
CA LYS A 71 -15.59 -17.61 -48.02
C LYS A 71 -16.48 -18.84 -47.87
N ILE A 72 -17.20 -18.95 -46.76
CA ILE A 72 -18.09 -20.12 -46.49
C ILE A 72 -19.54 -19.79 -46.78
N GLY A 73 -19.99 -18.57 -46.48
CA GLY A 73 -21.37 -18.16 -46.67
C GLY A 73 -21.53 -16.65 -46.71
N ALA A 74 -22.75 -16.18 -46.49
CA ALA A 74 -23.05 -14.76 -46.34
C ALA A 74 -24.20 -14.56 -45.33
N TYR A 75 -24.10 -13.51 -44.53
CA TYR A 75 -25.19 -12.98 -43.72
C TYR A 75 -25.82 -11.80 -44.48
N TYR A 76 -26.99 -12.04 -45.07
CA TYR A 76 -27.59 -11.17 -46.09
C TYR A 76 -26.60 -10.86 -47.23
N SER A 77 -26.14 -9.61 -47.35
CA SER A 77 -25.15 -9.18 -48.34
C SER A 77 -23.70 -9.31 -47.87
N THR A 78 -23.46 -9.52 -46.58
CA THR A 78 -22.10 -9.52 -45.99
C THR A 78 -21.49 -10.93 -46.02
N PRO A 79 -20.32 -11.14 -46.64
CA PRO A 79 -19.69 -12.46 -46.70
C PRO A 79 -19.18 -12.93 -45.32
N ILE A 80 -19.42 -14.20 -45.01
CA ILE A 80 -18.84 -14.87 -43.84
C ILE A 80 -17.54 -15.52 -44.27
N PHE A 81 -16.45 -15.09 -43.64
CA PHE A 81 -15.13 -15.65 -43.85
C PHE A 81 -14.76 -16.63 -42.73
N SER A 82 -14.12 -17.71 -43.14
CA SER A 82 -13.43 -18.64 -42.26
C SER A 82 -11.93 -18.45 -42.40
N PHE A 83 -11.26 -18.43 -41.27
CA PHE A 83 -9.82 -18.35 -41.12
C PHE A 83 -9.33 -19.64 -40.48
N ARG A 84 -8.72 -20.50 -41.28
CA ARG A 84 -8.07 -21.71 -40.79
C ARG A 84 -6.60 -21.42 -40.48
N CYS A 85 -6.20 -21.62 -39.23
CA CYS A 85 -4.86 -21.33 -38.73
C CYS A 85 -4.22 -22.60 -38.18
N LYS A 86 -2.91 -22.75 -38.40
CA LYS A 86 -2.10 -23.79 -37.76
C LYS A 86 -1.55 -23.25 -36.44
N CYS A 87 -1.65 -24.02 -35.36
CA CYS A 87 -1.03 -23.65 -34.08
C CYS A 87 0.50 -23.52 -34.22
N HIS A 88 1.10 -22.60 -33.47
CA HIS A 88 2.57 -22.43 -33.48
C HIS A 88 3.28 -23.39 -32.52
N LEU A 89 2.55 -23.97 -31.56
CA LEU A 89 3.08 -24.92 -30.57
C LEU A 89 2.87 -26.38 -30.99
N CYS A 90 1.93 -26.67 -31.90
CA CYS A 90 1.62 -28.03 -32.33
C CYS A 90 1.12 -28.06 -33.79
N ASP A 91 0.95 -29.26 -34.34
CA ASP A 91 0.43 -29.44 -35.71
C ASP A 91 -1.11 -29.36 -35.81
N GLY A 92 -1.77 -29.00 -34.71
CA GLY A 92 -3.22 -28.80 -34.67
C GLY A 92 -3.68 -27.60 -35.51
N TRP A 93 -4.83 -27.75 -36.15
CA TRP A 93 -5.51 -26.68 -36.88
C TRP A 93 -6.74 -26.23 -36.12
N PHE A 94 -6.99 -24.93 -36.13
CA PHE A 94 -8.20 -24.34 -35.58
C PHE A 94 -8.84 -23.39 -36.59
N GLU A 95 -10.16 -23.22 -36.48
CA GLU A 95 -10.96 -22.44 -37.40
C GLU A 95 -11.75 -21.36 -36.66
N ILE A 96 -11.61 -20.12 -37.14
CA ILE A 96 -12.33 -18.95 -36.63
C ILE A 96 -13.18 -18.38 -37.77
N GLN A 97 -14.44 -18.10 -37.49
CA GLN A 97 -15.36 -17.50 -38.45
C GLN A 97 -15.78 -16.09 -38.01
N THR A 98 -16.09 -15.24 -38.99
CA THR A 98 -16.72 -13.94 -38.75
C THR A 98 -18.21 -14.10 -38.54
N ASP A 99 -18.77 -13.46 -37.52
CA ASP A 99 -20.21 -13.34 -37.28
C ASP A 99 -20.65 -11.88 -37.49
N PRO A 100 -21.16 -11.52 -38.69
CA PRO A 100 -21.60 -10.16 -38.98
C PRO A 100 -22.79 -9.69 -38.15
N LYS A 101 -23.63 -10.60 -37.61
CA LYS A 101 -24.81 -10.24 -36.83
C LYS A 101 -24.43 -9.58 -35.50
N ASN A 102 -23.43 -10.16 -34.82
CA ASN A 102 -22.96 -9.69 -33.53
C ASN A 102 -21.62 -8.93 -33.62
N THR A 103 -21.16 -8.63 -34.84
CA THR A 103 -19.88 -7.94 -35.12
C THR A 103 -18.67 -8.58 -34.43
N ARG A 104 -18.67 -9.91 -34.30
CA ARG A 104 -17.64 -10.65 -33.55
C ARG A 104 -17.01 -11.77 -34.36
N TYR A 105 -15.89 -12.30 -33.87
CA TYR A 105 -15.32 -13.56 -34.36
C TYR A 105 -15.75 -14.69 -33.44
N VAL A 106 -16.00 -15.88 -34.00
CA VAL A 106 -16.41 -17.07 -33.25
C VAL A 106 -15.49 -18.22 -33.60
N VAL A 107 -14.99 -18.92 -32.58
CA VAL A 107 -14.22 -20.15 -32.77
C VAL A 107 -15.18 -21.28 -33.09
N VAL A 108 -15.01 -21.91 -34.26
CA VAL A 108 -15.88 -23.01 -34.71
C VAL A 108 -15.28 -24.37 -34.39
N SER A 109 -13.95 -24.51 -34.54
CA SER A 109 -13.27 -25.79 -34.30
C SER A 109 -11.83 -25.61 -33.86
N GLY A 110 -11.30 -26.62 -33.14
CA GLY A 110 -9.87 -26.77 -32.84
C GLY A 110 -9.31 -25.84 -31.76
N ALA A 111 -10.11 -24.93 -31.20
CA ALA A 111 -9.75 -24.07 -30.08
C ALA A 111 -10.97 -23.74 -29.23
N ARG A 112 -10.73 -23.24 -28.01
CA ARG A 112 -11.75 -22.64 -27.13
C ARG A 112 -11.37 -21.19 -26.89
N GLN A 113 -12.35 -20.30 -26.97
CA GLN A 113 -12.16 -18.91 -26.56
C GLN A 113 -11.99 -18.87 -25.04
N LYS A 114 -11.06 -18.04 -24.57
CA LYS A 114 -10.98 -17.71 -23.15
C LYS A 114 -12.05 -16.64 -22.88
N ASP A 115 -12.96 -16.93 -21.95
CA ASP A 115 -13.93 -15.95 -21.49
C ASP A 115 -13.22 -14.96 -20.56
N GLU A 116 -13.24 -13.68 -20.94
CA GLU A 116 -12.63 -12.58 -20.17
C GLU A 116 -13.67 -11.62 -19.62
N ASP A 117 -14.95 -11.98 -19.72
CA ASP A 117 -16.02 -11.22 -19.10
C ASP A 117 -15.71 -11.10 -17.61
N TRP A 118 -15.60 -9.84 -17.15
CA TRP A 118 -15.33 -9.54 -15.76
C TRP A 118 -16.52 -10.03 -14.94
N ASN A 119 -16.39 -11.22 -14.34
CA ASN A 119 -17.34 -11.69 -13.35
C ASN A 119 -17.01 -11.01 -12.01
N PRO A 120 -17.87 -10.11 -11.49
CA PRO A 120 -17.62 -9.45 -10.21
C PRO A 120 -17.47 -10.45 -9.06
N GLU A 121 -18.19 -11.57 -9.13
CA GLU A 121 -18.24 -12.61 -8.09
C GLU A 121 -16.88 -13.30 -7.90
N ASP A 122 -16.17 -13.61 -8.99
CA ASP A 122 -14.90 -14.35 -8.93
C ASP A 122 -13.71 -13.49 -8.45
N ASN A 123 -13.80 -12.16 -8.57
CA ASN A 123 -12.72 -11.23 -8.24
C ASN A 123 -12.91 -10.47 -6.91
N GLY A 124 -13.81 -10.95 -6.05
CA GLY A 124 -14.04 -10.38 -4.71
C GLY A 124 -14.74 -9.01 -4.73
N GLY A 125 -15.33 -8.64 -5.87
CA GLY A 125 -16.30 -7.55 -5.93
C GLY A 125 -17.66 -8.09 -5.50
N PHE A 126 -18.36 -7.39 -4.61
CA PHE A 126 -19.78 -7.66 -4.46
C PHE A 126 -20.44 -7.36 -5.81
N ALA A 127 -21.12 -8.33 -6.40
CA ALA A 127 -22.00 -8.08 -7.53
C ALA A 127 -22.98 -6.98 -7.08
N ILE A 128 -22.91 -5.79 -7.68
CA ILE A 128 -23.89 -4.70 -7.48
C ILE A 128 -25.23 -5.08 -8.13
N HIS A 129 -25.34 -6.29 -8.67
CA HIS A 129 -26.61 -6.94 -8.87
C HIS A 129 -27.15 -7.32 -7.49
N ASP A 130 -27.98 -6.43 -6.95
CA ASP A 130 -28.90 -6.77 -5.87
C ASP A 130 -29.51 -8.14 -6.19
N THR A 131 -29.14 -9.17 -5.44
CA THR A 131 -29.67 -10.53 -5.56
C THR A 131 -31.19 -10.59 -5.29
N GLU A 132 -31.80 -9.46 -4.94
CA GLU A 132 -33.24 -9.26 -4.78
C GLU A 132 -33.95 -8.77 -6.05
N LYS A 133 -33.23 -8.38 -7.12
CA LYS A 133 -33.85 -7.83 -8.35
C LYS A 133 -34.49 -8.87 -9.27
N GLU A 134 -34.08 -10.14 -9.21
CA GLU A 134 -34.60 -11.16 -10.14
C GLU A 134 -35.90 -11.83 -9.66
N SER A 135 -36.24 -11.74 -8.37
CA SER A 135 -37.41 -12.43 -7.81
C SER A 135 -38.61 -11.54 -7.49
N VAL A 136 -38.47 -10.22 -7.63
CA VAL A 136 -39.58 -9.28 -7.43
C VAL A 136 -39.90 -8.70 -8.80
N GLU A 137 -41.05 -9.07 -9.36
CA GLU A 137 -41.70 -8.27 -10.41
C GLU A 137 -41.74 -6.84 -9.90
N ILE A 138 -40.81 -5.99 -10.39
CA ILE A 138 -40.69 -4.63 -9.89
C ILE A 138 -41.96 -3.93 -10.32
N ASP A 139 -42.89 -3.72 -9.38
CA ASP A 139 -44.08 -2.91 -9.62
C ASP A 139 -43.60 -1.59 -10.25
N PRO A 140 -44.07 -1.24 -11.47
CA PRO A 140 -43.65 -0.02 -12.13
C PRO A 140 -43.87 1.22 -11.27
N LEU A 141 -44.84 1.19 -10.34
CA LEU A 141 -45.07 2.25 -9.36
C LEU A 141 -43.95 2.32 -8.32
N ALA A 142 -43.51 1.19 -7.76
CA ALA A 142 -42.41 1.14 -6.81
C ALA A 142 -41.07 1.58 -7.43
N ALA A 143 -40.84 1.27 -8.72
CA ALA A 143 -39.69 1.79 -9.46
C ALA A 143 -39.78 3.31 -9.60
N LEU A 144 -40.96 3.84 -9.97
CA LEU A 144 -41.17 5.27 -10.12
C LEU A 144 -40.97 6.00 -8.79
N GLU A 145 -41.53 5.49 -7.69
CA GLU A 145 -41.37 6.06 -6.34
C GLU A 145 -39.90 6.18 -5.93
N LYS A 146 -39.11 5.11 -6.13
CA LYS A 146 -37.65 5.15 -5.88
C LYS A 146 -36.95 6.23 -6.71
N THR A 147 -37.31 6.37 -7.99
CA THR A 147 -36.71 7.41 -8.83
C THR A 147 -37.14 8.82 -8.42
N THR A 148 -38.39 9.01 -7.97
CA THR A 148 -38.88 10.31 -7.49
C THR A 148 -38.27 10.69 -6.15
N ASP A 149 -38.11 9.73 -5.24
CA ASP A 149 -37.47 9.96 -3.95
C ASP A 149 -35.98 10.28 -4.12
N ALA A 150 -35.29 9.57 -5.02
CA ALA A 150 -33.90 9.88 -5.37
C ALA A 150 -33.77 11.31 -5.94
N LYS A 151 -34.68 11.72 -6.83
CA LYS A 151 -34.72 13.09 -7.35
C LYS A 151 -34.98 14.11 -6.25
N ARG A 152 -35.95 13.84 -5.37
CA ARG A 152 -36.29 14.71 -4.24
C ARG A 152 -35.11 14.85 -3.28
N GLN A 153 -34.41 13.76 -2.96
CA GLN A 153 -33.21 13.78 -2.11
C GLN A 153 -32.07 14.56 -2.77
N MET A 154 -31.87 14.38 -4.09
CA MET A 154 -30.88 15.14 -4.84
C MET A 154 -31.17 16.64 -4.77
N GLU A 155 -32.42 17.06 -4.95
CA GLU A 155 -32.81 18.46 -4.95
C GLU A 155 -32.81 19.10 -3.56
N THR A 156 -33.33 18.40 -2.55
CA THR A 156 -33.52 18.95 -1.21
C THR A 156 -32.29 18.85 -0.32
N VAL A 157 -31.43 17.85 -0.54
CA VAL A 157 -30.27 17.58 0.32
C VAL A 157 -28.96 17.78 -0.44
N ALA A 158 -28.79 17.13 -1.59
CA ALA A 158 -27.49 17.10 -2.26
C ALA A 158 -27.12 18.46 -2.88
N LYS A 159 -28.04 19.08 -3.64
CA LYS A 159 -27.82 20.40 -4.26
C LYS A 159 -27.49 21.50 -3.24
N PRO A 160 -28.31 21.78 -2.20
CA PRO A 160 -28.00 22.84 -1.25
C PRO A 160 -26.75 22.55 -0.44
N ARG A 161 -26.43 21.27 -0.18
CA ARG A 161 -25.15 20.90 0.44
C ARG A 161 -23.98 21.26 -0.46
N ILE A 162 -24.03 20.92 -1.75
CA ILE A 162 -22.96 21.25 -2.70
C ILE A 162 -22.82 22.77 -2.85
N GLU A 163 -23.93 23.50 -2.95
CA GLU A 163 -23.94 24.97 -3.00
C GLU A 163 -23.31 25.57 -1.73
N SER A 164 -23.65 25.05 -0.54
CA SER A 164 -23.04 25.51 0.72
C SER A 164 -21.53 25.29 0.74
N LEU A 165 -21.05 24.16 0.21
CA LEU A 165 -19.61 23.87 0.12
C LEU A 165 -18.92 24.75 -0.93
N GLN A 166 -19.59 25.06 -2.04
CA GLN A 166 -19.10 25.99 -3.05
C GLN A 166 -18.94 27.39 -2.48
N VAL A 167 -19.94 27.92 -1.76
CA VAL A 167 -19.87 29.24 -1.10
C VAL A 167 -18.70 29.30 -0.12
N VAL A 168 -18.51 28.25 0.68
CA VAL A 168 -17.36 28.17 1.61
C VAL A 168 -16.04 28.14 0.85
N SER A 169 -15.96 27.39 -0.25
CA SER A 169 -14.77 27.31 -1.11
C SER A 169 -14.45 28.67 -1.74
N GLU A 170 -15.44 29.35 -2.32
CA GLU A 170 -15.30 30.68 -2.91
C GLU A 170 -14.84 31.72 -1.89
N HIS A 171 -15.40 31.70 -0.68
CA HIS A 171 -14.96 32.57 0.41
C HIS A 171 -13.47 32.38 0.72
N TYR A 172 -13.00 31.13 0.83
CA TYR A 172 -11.57 30.86 1.06
C TYR A 172 -10.69 31.13 -0.17
N ASN A 173 -11.21 31.01 -1.38
CA ASN A 173 -10.49 31.26 -2.62
C ASN A 173 -10.45 32.74 -3.03
N SER A 174 -11.26 33.60 -2.40
CA SER A 174 -11.28 35.05 -2.68
C SER A 174 -9.96 35.75 -2.37
N ASP A 175 -9.25 35.33 -1.30
CA ASP A 175 -7.92 35.80 -0.95
C ASP A 175 -7.04 34.65 -0.38
N PRO A 176 -6.47 33.81 -1.27
CA PRO A 176 -5.65 32.68 -0.85
C PRO A 176 -4.33 33.12 -0.23
N TYR A 177 -3.83 34.32 -0.58
CA TYR A 177 -2.54 34.80 -0.11
C TYR A 177 -2.59 35.23 1.36
N SER A 178 -3.60 36.02 1.77
CA SER A 178 -3.69 36.44 3.18
C SER A 178 -4.03 35.29 4.12
N LEU A 179 -4.88 34.35 3.69
CA LEU A 179 -5.22 33.15 4.47
C LEU A 179 -4.01 32.23 4.64
N SER A 180 -3.25 31.98 3.56
CA SER A 180 -2.03 31.18 3.65
C SER A 180 -0.94 31.85 4.50
N LEU A 181 -0.82 33.18 4.45
CA LEU A 181 0.07 33.94 5.31
C LEU A 181 -0.29 33.77 6.80
N LYS A 182 -1.58 33.90 7.16
CA LYS A 182 -2.08 33.68 8.52
C LYS A 182 -1.82 32.25 9.00
N ALA A 183 -2.10 31.25 8.15
CA ALA A 183 -1.84 29.84 8.47
C ALA A 183 -0.34 29.57 8.69
N ARG A 184 0.53 30.05 7.78
CA ARG A 184 1.98 29.93 7.91
C ARG A 184 2.51 30.61 9.17
N LYS A 185 1.95 31.76 9.57
CA LYS A 185 2.33 32.45 10.81
C LYS A 185 2.01 31.57 12.02
N LYS A 186 0.79 31.04 12.12
CA LYS A 186 0.40 30.10 13.20
C LYS A 186 1.33 28.89 13.27
N PHE A 187 1.55 28.21 12.14
CA PHE A 187 2.44 27.03 12.10
C PHE A 187 3.90 27.37 12.45
N ARG A 188 4.40 28.56 12.09
CA ARG A 188 5.75 29.00 12.48
C ARG A 188 5.84 29.22 13.99
N ASP A 189 4.82 29.84 14.58
CA ASP A 189 4.79 30.11 16.02
C ASP A 189 4.63 28.81 16.81
N GLU A 190 3.72 27.91 16.40
CA GLU A 190 3.58 26.57 16.95
C GLU A 190 4.87 25.74 16.82
N LYS A 191 5.53 25.77 15.66
CA LYS A 191 6.80 25.07 15.44
C LYS A 191 7.92 25.61 16.33
N LYS A 192 7.96 26.93 16.59
CA LYS A 192 8.94 27.51 17.53
C LYS A 192 8.68 27.02 18.95
N VAL A 193 7.42 27.02 19.40
CA VAL A 193 7.04 26.51 20.73
C VAL A 193 7.39 25.03 20.85
N GLU A 194 7.06 24.22 19.85
CA GLU A 194 7.36 22.79 19.84
C GLU A 194 8.87 22.52 19.81
N GLN A 195 9.64 23.30 19.04
CA GLN A 195 11.09 23.17 18.99
C GLN A 195 11.75 23.58 20.32
N GLN A 196 11.23 24.60 21.01
CA GLN A 196 11.71 24.98 22.34
C GLN A 196 11.44 23.88 23.37
N LYS A 197 10.23 23.29 23.34
CA LYS A 197 9.88 22.15 24.20
C LYS A 197 10.79 20.96 23.94
N ARG A 198 10.96 20.57 22.67
CA ARG A 198 11.87 19.48 22.30
C ARG A 198 13.31 19.71 22.76
N LYS A 199 13.83 20.94 22.65
CA LYS A 199 15.16 21.28 23.16
C LYS A 199 15.25 21.12 24.69
N ALA A 200 14.26 21.60 25.43
CA ALA A 200 14.21 21.44 26.87
C ALA A 200 14.14 19.95 27.28
N ASP A 201 13.34 19.16 26.55
CA ASP A 201 13.23 17.71 26.75
C ASP A 201 14.57 17.00 26.47
N ASP A 202 15.24 17.35 25.37
CA ASP A 202 16.53 16.76 24.98
C ASP A 202 17.65 17.13 25.99
N GLU A 203 17.65 18.36 26.49
CA GLU A 203 18.56 18.80 27.57
C GLU A 203 18.32 18.02 28.87
N LEU A 204 17.05 17.83 29.26
CA LEU A 204 16.69 17.04 30.44
C LEU A 204 17.12 15.58 30.28
N LYS A 205 16.85 14.97 29.12
CA LYS A 205 17.30 13.62 28.79
C LYS A 205 18.81 13.49 28.87
N GLY A 206 19.55 14.47 28.34
CA GLY A 206 21.02 14.50 28.39
C GLY A 206 21.57 14.58 29.82
N ARG A 207 20.97 15.41 30.68
CA ARG A 207 21.38 15.55 32.10
C ARG A 207 21.18 14.25 32.90
N TYR A 208 20.12 13.50 32.60
CA TYR A 208 19.75 12.28 33.34
C TYR A 208 20.12 10.98 32.61
N GLY A 209 20.75 11.04 31.44
CA GLY A 209 21.13 9.85 30.66
C GLY A 209 19.93 9.02 30.16
N LEU A 210 18.78 9.66 29.93
CA LEU A 210 17.55 9.00 29.48
C LEU A 210 17.62 8.66 27.98
N PRO A 211 17.00 7.55 27.55
CA PRO A 211 17.00 7.17 26.13
C PRO A 211 16.23 8.18 25.27
N THR A 212 16.73 8.44 24.07
CA THR A 212 16.16 9.41 23.12
C THR A 212 14.73 9.05 22.70
N THR A 213 14.39 7.77 22.68
CA THR A 213 13.07 7.22 22.33
C THR A 213 11.99 7.44 23.38
N LEU A 214 12.35 7.88 24.59
CA LEU A 214 11.38 8.13 25.66
C LEU A 214 10.66 9.46 25.41
N SER A 215 9.35 9.40 25.13
CA SER A 215 8.52 10.60 24.99
C SER A 215 8.17 11.15 26.37
N LEU A 216 8.53 12.39 26.65
CA LEU A 216 8.11 13.08 27.87
C LEU A 216 6.65 13.52 27.71
N LEU A 217 5.86 13.34 28.76
CA LEU A 217 4.47 13.79 28.76
C LEU A 217 4.40 15.31 28.73
N ARG A 218 3.37 15.85 28.06
CA ARG A 218 3.10 17.29 28.06
C ARG A 218 2.83 17.75 29.50
N GLU A 219 3.49 18.84 29.90
CA GLU A 219 3.25 19.50 31.18
C GLU A 219 1.90 20.21 31.15
N ASP A 220 0.85 19.46 31.47
CA ASP A 220 -0.48 19.99 31.74
C ASP A 220 -0.62 20.12 33.26
N GLU A 221 -1.37 21.12 33.76
CA GLU A 221 -1.47 21.36 35.22
C GLU A 221 -1.94 20.13 36.00
N LYS A 222 -2.78 19.30 35.37
CA LYS A 222 -3.28 18.03 35.92
C LYS A 222 -2.20 16.95 35.97
N SER A 223 -1.41 16.79 34.90
CA SER A 223 -0.35 15.78 34.86
C SER A 223 0.78 16.10 35.85
N VAL A 224 1.04 17.39 36.09
CA VAL A 224 1.98 17.84 37.12
C VAL A 224 1.50 17.50 38.54
N GLN A 225 0.20 17.67 38.82
CA GLN A 225 -0.37 17.31 40.13
C GLN A 225 -0.33 15.80 40.37
N GLU A 226 -0.75 15.01 39.38
CA GLU A 226 -0.71 13.54 39.46
C GLU A 226 0.71 13.01 39.67
N ALA A 227 1.71 13.58 38.96
CA ALA A 227 3.11 13.20 39.13
C ALA A 227 3.63 13.52 40.55
N LYS A 228 3.25 14.66 41.13
CA LYS A 228 3.61 15.04 42.52
C LYS A 228 3.01 14.07 43.53
N ASP A 229 1.76 13.68 43.34
CA ASP A 229 1.07 12.75 44.23
C ASP A 229 1.70 11.36 44.15
N LEU A 230 2.00 10.84 42.95
CA LEU A 230 2.69 9.57 42.76
C LEU A 230 4.09 9.59 43.39
N TRP A 231 4.83 10.67 43.23
CA TRP A 231 6.15 10.84 43.86
C TRP A 231 6.07 10.83 45.39
N SER A 232 5.06 11.50 45.96
CA SER A 232 4.84 11.52 47.41
C SER A 232 4.56 10.13 47.97
N LYS A 233 3.71 9.34 47.28
CA LYS A 233 3.39 7.95 47.63
C LYS A 233 4.63 7.06 47.56
N ALA A 234 5.35 7.10 46.44
CA ALA A 234 6.57 6.31 46.25
C ALA A 234 7.65 6.63 47.29
N LYS A 235 7.77 7.89 47.72
CA LYS A 235 8.71 8.30 48.77
C LYS A 235 8.36 7.69 50.12
N VAL A 236 7.08 7.64 50.48
CA VAL A 236 6.61 6.99 51.72
C VAL A 236 6.87 5.49 51.67
N ASP A 237 6.58 4.84 50.55
CA ASP A 237 6.81 3.41 50.36
C ASP A 237 8.30 3.05 50.45
N HIS A 238 9.17 3.84 49.82
CA HIS A 238 10.62 3.63 49.87
C HIS A 238 11.18 3.79 51.29
N LEU A 239 10.69 4.77 52.07
CA LEU A 239 11.07 4.93 53.48
C LEU A 239 10.56 3.77 54.34
N GLY A 240 9.36 3.26 54.07
CA GLY A 240 8.80 2.07 54.69
C GLY A 240 9.62 0.81 54.38
N ALA A 241 10.02 0.62 53.13
CA ALA A 241 10.86 -0.49 52.68
C ALA A 241 12.26 -0.44 53.32
N LYS A 242 12.88 0.75 53.44
CA LYS A 242 14.13 0.91 54.17
C LYS A 242 14.00 0.53 55.64
N ARG A 243 12.92 0.96 56.32
CA ARG A 243 12.65 0.56 57.71
C ARG A 243 12.51 -0.96 57.84
N ARG A 244 11.80 -1.61 56.93
CA ARG A 244 11.63 -3.08 56.91
C ARG A 244 12.95 -3.82 56.65
N ARG A 245 13.83 -3.30 55.78
CA ARG A 245 15.17 -3.88 55.56
C ARG A 245 16.06 -3.77 56.80
N THR A 246 16.08 -2.61 57.46
CA THR A 246 16.85 -2.43 58.70
C THR A 246 16.33 -3.29 59.86
N THR A 247 15.03 -3.59 59.92
CA THR A 247 14.50 -4.51 60.96
C THR A 247 14.84 -5.97 60.71
N ILE A 248 15.03 -6.38 59.45
CA ILE A 248 15.41 -7.77 59.10
C ILE A 248 16.90 -8.01 59.42
N GLU A 249 17.79 -7.06 59.13
CA GLU A 249 19.23 -7.18 59.45
C GLU A 249 19.51 -7.21 60.97
N VAL A 250 18.67 -6.59 61.80
CA VAL A 250 18.81 -6.63 63.26
C VAL A 250 18.32 -7.96 63.87
N SER A 251 17.45 -8.73 63.19
CA SER A 251 16.97 -10.03 63.67
C SER A 251 17.89 -11.22 63.38
N SER A 252 18.94 -11.05 62.57
CA SER A 252 19.83 -12.15 62.12
C SER A 252 21.11 -12.36 62.94
N ILE A 253 21.10 -12.08 64.25
CA ILE A 253 22.20 -12.51 65.15
C ILE A 253 21.72 -13.73 65.96
N PRO A 254 22.18 -14.95 65.67
CA PRO A 254 21.85 -16.10 66.50
C PRO A 254 22.66 -16.06 67.80
N ALA A 255 21.96 -16.07 68.93
CA ALA A 255 22.55 -16.32 70.24
C ALA A 255 23.07 -17.77 70.29
N THR A 256 24.38 -17.94 70.51
CA THR A 256 24.98 -19.25 70.81
C THR A 256 25.64 -19.24 72.18
N THR A 257 25.24 -20.24 72.95
CA THR A 257 25.56 -20.53 74.35
C THR A 257 26.91 -21.27 74.50
N SER A 258 27.58 -20.97 75.61
CA SER A 258 28.83 -21.52 76.18
C SER A 258 29.27 -22.95 75.86
N ALA A 259 30.59 -23.11 75.70
CA ALA A 259 31.37 -24.18 76.32
C ALA A 259 32.76 -23.67 76.75
N ARG A 260 33.23 -24.17 77.91
CA ARG A 260 34.26 -23.63 78.82
C ARG A 260 35.58 -24.43 78.69
N LEU A 261 36.74 -23.79 78.89
CA LEU A 261 38.00 -24.26 79.57
C LEU A 261 39.18 -23.28 79.27
N PRO A 262 40.30 -23.27 80.03
CA PRO A 262 40.62 -22.43 81.20
C PRO A 262 41.66 -21.29 80.89
N PRO A 263 42.09 -20.46 81.87
CA PRO A 263 42.63 -19.13 81.59
C PRO A 263 44.15 -19.09 81.46
N SER A 264 44.66 -18.40 80.44
CA SER A 264 46.04 -17.92 80.41
C SER A 264 46.12 -16.53 79.77
N SER A 265 46.25 -15.53 80.65
CA SER A 265 46.99 -14.26 80.53
C SER A 265 47.24 -13.62 79.15
N SER A 266 46.82 -12.35 79.10
CA SER A 266 47.53 -11.16 78.56
C SER A 266 47.30 -10.69 77.10
N SER A 267 46.51 -9.61 77.04
CA SER A 267 46.71 -8.35 76.29
C SER A 267 46.82 -8.37 74.75
N LYS A 268 45.68 -8.25 74.06
CA LYS A 268 45.59 -7.65 72.70
C LYS A 268 44.24 -6.91 72.51
N SER A 269 44.07 -5.75 73.13
CA SER A 269 42.87 -4.90 72.95
C SER A 269 43.12 -3.55 72.25
N SER A 270 44.35 -3.23 71.84
CA SER A 270 44.65 -1.88 71.32
C SER A 270 44.57 -1.72 69.78
N THR A 271 44.61 -2.80 69.00
CA THR A 271 44.71 -2.70 67.54
C THR A 271 43.36 -2.54 66.84
N LEU A 272 42.30 -3.18 67.34
CA LEU A 272 40.96 -3.10 66.74
C LEU A 272 40.27 -1.75 67.02
N ASP A 273 40.48 -1.18 68.19
CA ASP A 273 39.94 0.15 68.52
C ASP A 273 40.70 1.28 67.79
N SER A 274 42.00 1.09 67.53
CA SER A 274 42.78 1.99 66.66
C SER A 274 42.27 1.97 65.21
N LEU A 275 41.95 0.78 64.67
CA LEU A 275 41.37 0.66 63.32
C LEU A 275 39.96 1.28 63.23
N ARG A 276 39.11 1.08 64.24
CA ARG A 276 37.77 1.70 64.28
C ARG A 276 37.83 3.22 64.33
N THR A 277 38.70 3.77 65.17
CA THR A 277 38.86 5.23 65.29
C THR A 277 39.42 5.84 64.00
N GLN A 278 40.34 5.16 63.32
CA GLN A 278 40.89 5.62 62.04
C GLN A 278 39.86 5.59 60.90
N ILE A 279 38.99 4.58 60.86
CA ILE A 279 37.89 4.50 59.87
C ILE A 279 36.89 5.65 60.11
N LEU A 280 36.49 5.89 61.36
CA LEU A 280 35.56 6.97 61.70
C LEU A 280 36.13 8.36 61.36
N GLN A 281 37.41 8.61 61.65
CA GLN A 281 38.07 9.87 61.30
C GLN A 281 38.15 10.09 59.78
N ASN A 282 38.44 9.05 58.98
CA ASN A 282 38.48 9.16 57.52
C ASN A 282 37.10 9.41 56.91
N THR A 283 36.04 8.81 57.47
CA THR A 283 34.66 9.08 57.03
C THR A 283 34.20 10.51 57.40
N ALA A 284 34.58 11.01 58.58
CA ALA A 284 34.27 12.38 59.00
C ALA A 284 34.96 13.43 58.10
N LYS A 285 36.24 13.22 57.76
CA LYS A 285 36.99 14.12 56.86
C LYS A 285 36.39 14.18 55.44
N LYS A 286 35.94 13.05 54.89
CA LYS A 286 35.25 13.02 53.58
C LYS A 286 33.93 13.80 53.59
N SER A 287 33.19 13.77 54.69
CA SER A 287 31.92 14.51 54.82
C SER A 287 32.09 16.03 55.01
N ALA A 288 33.21 16.47 55.60
CA ALA A 288 33.53 17.88 55.77
C ALA A 288 33.99 18.54 54.46
N VAL A 289 34.77 17.83 53.64
CA VAL A 289 35.22 18.31 52.32
C VAL A 289 34.05 18.44 51.33
N THR A 290 33.09 17.51 51.34
CA THR A 290 31.90 17.60 50.49
C THR A 290 30.94 18.69 50.95
N ARG A 291 30.83 18.98 52.25
CA ARG A 291 30.06 20.14 52.77
C ARG A 291 30.72 21.48 52.44
N SER A 292 32.05 21.57 52.48
CA SER A 292 32.79 22.78 52.13
C SER A 292 32.61 23.15 50.64
N LEU A 293 32.61 22.18 49.74
CA LEU A 293 32.44 22.42 48.30
C LEU A 293 31.00 22.78 47.91
N HIS A 294 30.00 22.32 48.68
CA HIS A 294 28.58 22.67 48.44
C HIS A 294 28.20 24.08 48.95
N ASN A 295 28.89 24.60 49.97
CA ASN A 295 28.63 25.94 50.51
C ASN A 295 29.37 27.06 49.78
N SER A 296 30.35 26.75 48.92
CA SER A 296 31.07 27.75 48.09
C SER A 296 30.39 28.07 46.75
N THR A 297 29.35 27.32 46.35
CA THR A 297 28.62 27.52 45.08
C THR A 297 27.22 28.12 45.25
N LEU A 298 26.83 28.51 46.47
CA LEU A 298 25.54 29.12 46.78
C LEU A 298 25.71 30.30 47.76
N ARG A 299 26.21 31.41 47.23
CA ARG A 299 25.89 32.78 47.65
C ARG A 299 25.92 33.66 46.39
N PRO A 300 25.04 34.67 46.30
CA PRO A 300 24.63 35.31 45.05
C PRO A 300 25.79 35.96 44.28
#